data_AF-A0A4P6ES71-F1
#
_entry.id   AF-A0A4P6ES71-F1
#
_cell.length_a   1.000
_cell.length_b   1.000
_cell.length_c   1.000
_cell.angle_alpha   90.00
_cell.angle_beta   90.00
_cell.angle_gamma   90.00
#
_symmetry.space_group_name_H-M   'P 1'
#
loop_
_entity.id
_entity.type
_entity.pdbx_description
1 polymer ?
#
loop_
_entity_poly.entity_id
_entity_poly.type
_entity_poly.pdbx_seq_one_letter_code
_entity_poly.pdbx_strand_id
1 'polypeptide(L)'
;MTHPLSVEHYATYARARSALRALDLGAPTRPLGWGYRDVVQLLDLLHLDEGITHIFEVDAPRPDLVAGARTAITALTAFGKPPAALDAVVAALDAAYAAELAAQDA
;
A
#
# COMPACT_ATOMS: atom_id res chain seq x y z
N MET A 1 4.10 -24.37 -8.82
CA MET A 1 2.98 -24.80 -7.97
C MET A 1 2.37 -23.55 -7.38
N THR A 2 1.21 -23.14 -7.89
CA THR A 2 0.40 -22.04 -7.33
C THR A 2 -0.22 -22.56 -6.04
N HIS A 3 0.29 -22.15 -4.89
CA HIS A 3 -0.42 -22.36 -3.63
C HIS A 3 -1.75 -21.59 -3.73
N PRO A 4 -2.91 -22.22 -3.44
CA PRO A 4 -4.14 -21.47 -3.32
C PRO A 4 -3.94 -20.42 -2.24
N LEU A 5 -4.11 -19.16 -2.62
CA LEU A 5 -3.91 -18.02 -1.74
C LEU A 5 -4.88 -18.13 -0.56
N SER A 6 -4.36 -18.13 0.67
CA SER A 6 -5.20 -18.27 1.87
C SER A 6 -6.05 -17.02 2.10
N VAL A 7 -7.14 -17.15 2.88
CA VAL A 7 -7.95 -16.02 3.37
C VAL A 7 -7.08 -14.94 4.03
N GLU A 8 -6.00 -15.34 4.69
CA GLU A 8 -5.03 -14.43 5.32
C GLU A 8 -4.22 -13.61 4.30
N HIS A 9 -3.84 -14.21 3.16
CA HIS A 9 -3.19 -13.48 2.08
C HIS A 9 -4.11 -12.37 1.55
N TYR A 10 -5.38 -12.73 1.30
CA TYR A 10 -6.37 -11.78 0.82
C TYR A 10 -6.61 -10.65 1.83
N ALA A 11 -6.78 -10.97 3.11
CA ALA A 11 -6.98 -9.96 4.16
C ALA A 11 -5.79 -9.02 4.31
N THR A 12 -4.55 -9.54 4.21
CA THR A 12 -3.32 -8.74 4.27
C THR A 12 -3.24 -7.78 3.10
N TYR A 13 -3.55 -8.26 1.89
CA TYR A 13 -3.56 -7.45 0.69
C TYR A 13 -4.62 -6.34 0.74
N ALA A 14 -5.85 -6.69 1.14
CA ALA A 14 -6.94 -5.73 1.27
C ALA A 14 -6.62 -4.63 2.30
N ARG A 15 -5.96 -4.96 3.41
CA ARG A 15 -5.49 -3.97 4.40
C ARG A 15 -4.47 -3.01 3.79
N ALA A 16 -3.45 -3.52 3.10
CA ALA A 16 -2.44 -2.68 2.45
C ALA A 16 -3.08 -1.72 1.43
N ARG A 17 -3.95 -2.26 0.56
CA ARG A 17 -4.64 -1.46 -0.46
C ARG A 17 -5.56 -0.41 0.13
N SER A 18 -6.29 -0.75 1.20
CA SER A 18 -7.22 0.17 1.86
C SER A 18 -6.48 1.36 2.47
N ALA A 19 -5.37 1.11 3.15
CA ALA A 19 -4.53 2.17 3.70
C ALA A 19 -3.96 3.08 2.59
N LEU A 20 -3.44 2.50 1.51
CA LEU A 20 -2.93 3.29 0.37
C LEU A 20 -4.02 4.13 -0.31
N ARG A 21 -5.24 3.60 -0.41
CA ARG A 21 -6.37 4.35 -0.98
C ARG A 21 -6.80 5.51 -0.08
N ALA A 22 -6.81 5.31 1.24
CA ALA A 22 -7.07 6.39 2.19
C ALA A 22 -6.01 7.51 2.07
N LEU A 23 -4.73 7.14 1.86
CA LEU A 23 -3.64 8.10 1.64
C LEU A 23 -3.78 8.87 0.31
N ASP A 24 -4.16 8.21 -0.78
CA ASP A 24 -4.45 8.86 -2.08
C ASP A 24 -5.62 9.86 -1.96
N LEU A 25 -6.74 9.43 -1.36
CA LEU A 25 -7.94 10.27 -1.23
C LEU A 25 -7.77 11.45 -0.27
N GLY A 26 -7.00 11.29 0.80
CA GLY A 26 -6.75 12.36 1.76
C GLY A 26 -5.65 13.34 1.31
N ALA A 27 -5.02 13.16 0.15
CA ALA A 27 -3.83 13.93 -0.23
C ALA A 27 -4.24 15.35 -0.65
N PRO A 28 -3.60 16.40 -0.10
CA PRO A 28 -4.08 17.78 -0.27
C PRO A 28 -3.89 18.32 -1.69
N THR A 29 -3.00 17.72 -2.50
CA THR A 29 -2.71 18.15 -3.87
C THR A 29 -2.56 16.97 -4.84
N ARG A 30 -2.85 17.21 -6.12
CA ARG A 30 -2.76 16.20 -7.18
C ARG A 30 -1.38 15.53 -7.31
N PRO A 31 -0.24 16.25 -7.27
CA PRO A 31 1.09 15.60 -7.35
C PRO A 31 1.34 14.60 -6.22
N LEU A 32 0.91 14.91 -4.99
CA LEU A 32 1.05 14.01 -3.84
C LEU A 32 0.13 12.79 -3.95
N GLY A 33 -1.12 13.00 -4.39
CA GLY A 33 -2.04 11.88 -4.67
C GLY A 33 -1.50 10.92 -5.74
N TRP A 34 -0.76 11.42 -6.74
CA TRP A 34 -0.11 10.57 -7.75
C TRP A 34 0.97 9.67 -7.16
N GLY A 35 1.78 10.16 -6.22
CA GLY A 35 2.77 9.35 -5.52
C GLY A 35 2.15 8.12 -4.84
N TYR A 36 1.03 8.30 -4.14
CA TYR A 36 0.31 7.18 -3.51
C TYR A 36 -0.33 6.24 -4.54
N ARG A 37 -0.82 6.76 -5.67
CA ARG A 37 -1.36 5.94 -6.76
C ARG A 37 -0.30 5.03 -7.39
N ASP A 38 0.93 5.52 -7.56
CA ASP A 38 2.04 4.71 -8.08
C ASP A 38 2.38 3.56 -7.12
N VAL A 39 2.34 3.81 -5.81
CA VAL A 39 2.53 2.76 -4.78
C VAL A 39 1.42 1.70 -4.86
N VAL A 40 0.17 2.10 -5.05
CA VAL A 40 -0.96 1.18 -5.28
C VAL A 40 -0.71 0.30 -6.51
N GLN A 41 -0.23 0.89 -7.61
CA GLN A 41 0.05 0.15 -8.83
C GLN A 41 1.19 -0.85 -8.65
N LEU A 42 2.25 -0.49 -7.93
CA LEU A 42 3.34 -1.40 -7.59
C LEU A 42 2.84 -2.59 -6.75
N LEU A 43 1.95 -2.34 -5.79
CA LEU A 43 1.32 -3.38 -4.99
C LEU A 43 0.44 -4.31 -5.85
N ASP A 44 -0.34 -3.75 -6.79
CA ASP A 44 -1.19 -4.51 -7.73
C ASP A 44 -0.40 -5.44 -8.66
N LEU A 45 0.78 -5.02 -9.11
CA LEU A 45 1.64 -5.87 -9.92
C LEU A 45 2.11 -7.12 -9.16
N LEU A 46 2.10 -7.09 -7.81
CA LEU A 46 2.44 -8.25 -6.99
C LEU A 46 1.24 -9.18 -6.77
N HIS A 47 0.02 -8.72 -7.00
CA HIS A 47 -1.21 -9.49 -6.79
C HIS A 47 -1.71 -10.13 -8.09
N LEU A 48 -0.83 -10.90 -8.76
CA LEU A 48 -1.20 -11.78 -9.86
C LEU A 48 -2.40 -12.65 -9.43
N ASP A 49 -3.59 -12.24 -9.89
CA ASP A 49 -4.87 -12.96 -9.92
C ASP A 49 -5.99 -12.52 -8.95
N GLU A 50 -7.21 -12.63 -9.49
CA GLU A 50 -8.55 -12.57 -8.89
C GLU A 50 -9.23 -11.22 -8.67
N GLY A 51 -9.31 -10.35 -9.68
CA GLY A 51 -10.51 -9.57 -10.10
C GLY A 51 -11.45 -8.86 -9.10
N ILE A 52 -11.15 -8.85 -7.81
CA ILE A 52 -11.97 -8.38 -6.69
C ILE A 52 -10.97 -7.80 -5.70
N THR A 53 -10.65 -6.52 -5.87
CA THR A 53 -9.85 -5.80 -4.89
C THR A 53 -10.80 -5.12 -3.90
N HIS A 54 -11.10 -5.80 -2.79
CA HIS A 54 -11.89 -5.18 -1.71
C HIS A 54 -11.06 -4.07 -1.05
N ILE A 55 -11.61 -2.86 -1.05
CA ILE A 55 -11.12 -1.69 -0.33
C ILE A 55 -12.10 -1.44 0.81
N PHE A 56 -11.60 -1.33 2.03
CA PHE A 56 -12.37 -0.92 3.18
C PHE A 56 -12.11 0.57 3.44
N GLU A 57 -13.13 1.31 3.89
CA GLU A 57 -12.89 2.63 4.44
C GLU A 57 -12.08 2.49 5.73
N VAL A 58 -10.95 3.18 5.80
CA VAL A 58 -10.09 3.23 6.98
C VAL A 58 -10.02 4.69 7.40
N ASP A 59 -10.57 4.97 8.59
CA ASP A 59 -10.47 6.28 9.23
C ASP A 59 -9.45 6.19 10.36
N ALA A 60 -8.24 6.68 10.09
CA ALA A 60 -7.13 6.70 11.02
C ALA A 60 -6.20 7.87 10.71
N PRO A 61 -5.41 8.35 11.70
CA PRO A 61 -4.38 9.35 11.46
C PRO A 61 -3.41 8.94 10.34
N ARG A 62 -2.96 9.93 9.55
CA ARG A 62 -1.99 9.75 8.45
C ARG A 62 -0.77 8.89 8.83
N PRO A 63 -0.06 9.13 9.96
CA PRO A 63 1.07 8.29 10.36
C PRO A 63 0.70 6.82 10.59
N ASP A 64 -0.48 6.57 11.14
CA ASP A 64 -0.98 5.22 11.43
C ASP A 64 -1.35 4.47 10.14
N LEU A 65 -1.92 5.18 9.16
CA LEU A 65 -2.17 4.63 7.83
C LEU A 65 -0.86 4.21 7.13
N VAL A 66 0.18 5.03 7.21
CA VAL A 66 1.50 4.73 6.63
C VAL A 66 2.14 3.53 7.34
N ALA A 67 2.14 3.50 8.67
CA ALA A 67 2.67 2.38 9.45
C ALA A 67 1.90 1.07 9.18
N GLY A 68 0.58 1.16 9.08
CA GLY A 68 -0.30 0.04 8.74
C GLY A 68 -0.04 -0.49 7.33
N ALA A 69 0.08 0.39 6.34
CA ALA A 69 0.44 0.02 4.97
C ALA A 69 1.80 -0.67 4.91
N ARG A 70 2.84 -0.10 5.54
CA ARG A 70 4.18 -0.69 5.61
C ARG A 70 4.15 -2.10 6.20
N THR A 71 3.48 -2.26 7.35
CA THR A 71 3.35 -3.56 8.03
C THR A 71 2.65 -4.59 7.15
N ALA A 72 1.55 -4.21 6.50
CA ALA A 72 0.79 -5.09 5.64
C ALA A 72 1.58 -5.50 4.37
N ILE A 73 2.32 -4.56 3.76
CA ILE A 73 3.19 -4.85 2.60
C ILE A 73 4.30 -5.82 3.01
N THR A 74 5.02 -5.57 4.11
CA THR A 74 6.10 -6.47 4.56
C THR A 74 5.58 -7.87 4.91
N ALA A 75 4.38 -7.98 5.47
CA ALA A 75 3.75 -9.26 5.80
C ALA A 75 3.49 -10.14 4.56
N LEU A 76 3.49 -9.57 3.34
CA LEU A 76 3.34 -10.34 2.11
C LEU A 76 4.51 -11.29 1.84
N THR A 77 5.66 -11.11 2.50
CA THR A 77 6.77 -12.08 2.49
C THR A 77 6.33 -13.46 2.96
N ALA A 78 5.44 -13.53 3.95
CA ALA A 78 4.90 -14.79 4.48
C ALA A 78 4.07 -15.56 3.44
N PHE A 79 3.61 -14.89 2.38
CA PHE A 79 2.85 -15.48 1.28
C PHE A 79 3.72 -15.69 0.01
N GLY A 80 5.04 -15.69 0.16
CA GLY A 80 5.97 -16.03 -0.91
C GLY A 80 6.24 -14.90 -1.91
N LYS A 81 5.88 -13.63 -1.56
CA LYS A 81 6.27 -12.48 -2.40
C LYS A 81 7.76 -12.17 -2.23
N PRO A 82 8.48 -11.83 -3.32
CA PRO A 82 9.91 -11.55 -3.25
C PRO A 82 10.19 -10.36 -2.32
N PRO A 83 11.08 -10.49 -1.30
CA PRO A 83 11.39 -9.39 -0.38
C PRO A 83 11.81 -8.11 -1.09
N ALA A 84 12.70 -8.22 -2.09
CA ALA A 84 13.17 -7.06 -2.87
C ALA A 84 12.05 -6.30 -3.58
N ALA A 85 10.98 -6.98 -3.99
CA ALA A 85 9.84 -6.34 -4.63
C ALA A 85 8.95 -5.62 -3.61
N LEU A 86 8.81 -6.17 -2.41
CA LEU A 86 8.10 -5.53 -1.29
C LEU A 86 8.87 -4.33 -0.75
N ASP A 87 10.20 -4.44 -0.66
CA ASP A 87 11.08 -3.35 -0.25
C ASP A 87 10.97 -2.16 -1.21
N ALA A 88 10.84 -2.42 -2.52
CA ALA A 88 10.60 -1.37 -3.52
C ALA A 88 9.26 -0.65 -3.30
N VAL A 89 8.20 -1.38 -2.95
CA VAL A 89 6.88 -0.79 -2.66
C VAL A 89 6.93 0.04 -1.37
N VAL A 90 7.60 -0.46 -0.33
CA VAL A 90 7.80 0.28 0.93
C VAL A 90 8.63 1.54 0.70
N ALA A 91 9.71 1.46 -0.08
CA ALA A 91 10.53 2.63 -0.40
C ALA A 91 9.73 3.71 -1.15
N ALA A 92 8.86 3.30 -2.08
CA ALA A 92 7.98 4.22 -2.79
C ALA A 92 6.94 4.88 -1.85
N LEU A 93 6.38 4.11 -0.90
CA LEU A 93 5.49 4.64 0.15
C LEU A 93 6.20 5.69 1.00
N ASP A 94 7.42 5.40 1.44
CA ASP A 94 8.20 6.28 2.29
C ASP A 94 8.58 7.58 1.56
N ALA A 95 8.93 7.48 0.27
CA ALA A 95 9.21 8.63 -0.58
C ALA A 95 7.98 9.52 -0.77
N ALA A 96 6.81 8.92 -1.03
CA ALA A 96 5.55 9.67 -1.18
C ALA A 96 5.18 10.40 0.12
N TYR A 97 5.34 9.75 1.28
CA TYR A 97 5.05 10.38 2.57
C TYR A 97 6.05 11.49 2.93
N ALA A 98 7.34 11.31 2.65
CA ALA A 98 8.33 12.36 2.84
C ALA A 98 8.04 13.59 1.97
N ALA A 99 7.61 13.39 0.72
CA ALA A 99 7.23 14.48 -0.18
C ALA A 99 5.96 15.22 0.32
N GLU A 100 5.00 14.50 0.90
CA GLU A 100 3.83 15.11 1.54
C GLU A 100 4.23 16.00 2.71
N LEU A 101 5.06 15.50 3.64
CA LEU A 101 5.52 16.28 4.79
C LEU A 101 6.28 17.54 4.35
N ALA A 102 7.18 17.42 3.37
CA ALA A 102 7.92 18.56 2.84
C ALA A 102 7.03 19.63 2.20
N ALA A 103 5.88 19.24 1.63
CA ALA A 103 4.92 20.16 1.04
C ALA A 103 3.99 20.84 2.07
N GLN A 104 3.84 20.26 3.27
CA GLN A 104 3.09 20.89 4.37
C GLN A 104 3.92 21.97 5.09
N ASP A 105 5.25 21.86 5.03
CA ASP A 105 6.20 22.79 5.64
C ASP A 105 6.62 23.96 4.70
N ALA A 106 6.16 23.97 3.44
CA ALA A 106 6.52 24.94 2.39
C ALA A 106 5.45 26.03 2.20
#